data_AF-A0A534AVY2-F1
#
_entry.id   AF-A0A534AVY2-F1
#
_cell.length_a   1.000
_cell.length_b   1.000
_cell.length_c   1.000
_cell.angle_alpha   90.00
_cell.angle_beta   90.00
_cell.angle_gamma   90.00
#
_symmetry.space_group_name_H-M   'P 1'
#
loop_
_entity.id
_entity.type
_entity.pdbx_description
1 polymer ?
#
loop_
_entity_poly.entity_id
_entity_poly.type
_entity_poly.pdbx_seq_one_letter_code
_entity_poly.pdbx_strand_id
1 'polypeptide(L)' 'MCHCTQCRRMTGHIMAATAARRADFSLVSDGELKWYVSSVEARRGFCGRCGSTLFWEGVGLDGISIAAGTLDDTRGLKIA' A
#
# COMPACT_ATOMS: atom_id res chain seq x y z
N MET A 1 3.87 -10.55 1.67
CA MET A 1 3.60 -10.84 0.23
C MET A 1 2.12 -11.19 0.06
N CYS A 2 1.46 -10.71 -1.00
CA CYS A 2 0.06 -11.05 -1.30
C CYS A 2 -0.13 -11.57 -2.73
N HIS A 3 -0.85 -12.69 -2.87
CA HIS A 3 -1.11 -13.38 -4.14
C HIS A 3 -2.61 -13.41 -4.53
N CYS A 4 -3.46 -12.63 -3.85
CA CYS A 4 -4.90 -12.64 -4.13
C CYS A 4 -5.22 -12.10 -5.53
N THR A 5 -6.40 -12.44 -6.06
CA THR A 5 -6.82 -12.02 -7.40
C THR A 5 -6.77 -10.51 -7.59
N GLN A 6 -7.17 -9.72 -6.59
CA GLN A 6 -7.11 -8.25 -6.68
C GLN A 6 -5.67 -7.75 -6.86
N CYS A 7 -4.73 -8.23 -6.04
CA CYS A 7 -3.32 -7.86 -6.15
C CYS A 7 -2.72 -8.28 -7.49
N ARG A 8 -3.00 -9.50 -7.95
CA ARG A 8 -2.52 -9.96 -9.27
C ARG A 8 -3.06 -9.14 -10.43
N ARG A 9 -4.33 -8.74 -10.39
CA ARG A 9 -4.92 -7.88 -11.43
C ARG A 9 -4.38 -6.45 -11.40
N MET A 10 -4.02 -5.96 -10.22
CA MET A 10 -3.51 -4.60 -10.02
C MET A 10 -2.04 -4.45 -10.43
N THR A 11 -1.21 -5.45 -10.17
CA THR A 11 0.24 -5.35 -10.42
C THR A 11 0.73 -6.24 -11.56
N GLY A 12 -0.12 -7.12 -12.10
CA GLY A 12 0.29 -8.15 -13.06
C GLY A 12 1.12 -9.28 -12.46
N HIS A 13 1.33 -9.30 -11.13
CA HIS A 13 2.20 -10.27 -10.45
C HIS A 13 1.78 -10.50 -8.98
N ILE A 14 2.51 -11.31 -8.22
CA ILE A 14 2.39 -11.27 -6.74
C ILE A 14 2.86 -9.91 -6.22
N MET A 15 2.16 -9.37 -5.23
CA MET A 15 2.46 -8.05 -4.68
C MET A 15 3.40 -8.17 -3.48
N ALA A 16 4.55 -7.50 -3.59
CA ALA A 16 5.42 -7.22 -2.46
C ALA A 16 4.91 -5.98 -1.72
N ALA A 17 4.78 -6.10 -0.40
CA ALA A 17 4.35 -5.02 0.47
C ALA A 17 5.10 -5.11 1.79
N THR A 18 5.39 -3.96 2.39
CA THR A 18 5.80 -3.81 3.78
C THR A 18 4.67 -3.16 4.56
N ALA A 19 4.80 -3.02 5.87
CA ALA A 19 3.82 -2.33 6.69
C ALA A 19 4.50 -1.49 7.78
N ALA A 20 3.79 -0.45 8.20
CA ALA A 20 4.12 0.34 9.38
C ALA A 20 2.89 0.42 10.27
N ARG A 21 3.10 0.56 11.58
CA ARG A 21 2.02 0.99 12.48
C ARG A 21 1.55 2.36 12.05
N ARG A 22 0.25 2.66 12.22
CA ARG A 22 -0.29 3.98 11.83
C ARG A 22 0.43 5.11 12.56
N ALA A 23 0.77 4.93 13.83
CA ALA A 23 1.49 5.89 14.64
C ALA A 23 2.92 6.21 14.14
N ASP A 24 3.54 5.29 13.41
CA ASP A 24 4.90 5.46 12.86
C ASP A 24 4.87 5.94 11.39
N PHE A 25 3.69 6.20 10.83
CA PHE A 25 3.51 6.61 9.44
C PHE A 25 3.10 8.08 9.35
N SER A 26 3.89 8.88 8.62
CA SER A 26 3.57 10.27 8.30
C SER A 26 3.49 10.45 6.79
N LEU A 27 2.36 10.96 6.31
CA LEU A 27 2.19 11.33 4.91
C LEU A 27 2.67 12.77 4.70
N VAL A 28 3.72 12.94 3.91
CA VAL A 28 4.34 14.26 3.67
C VAL A 28 3.53 15.11 2.68
N SER A 29 2.88 14.47 1.71
CA SER A 29 2.03 15.11 0.72
C SER A 29 0.99 14.12 0.18
N ASP A 30 -0.22 14.60 -0.09
CA ASP A 30 -1.35 13.80 -0.56
C ASP A 30 -1.98 14.34 -1.85
N GLY A 31 -1.37 15.33 -2.51
CA GLY A 31 -1.99 16.05 -3.63
C GLY A 31 -2.45 15.15 -4.80
N GLU A 32 -1.71 14.08 -5.08
CA GLU A 32 -2.07 13.08 -6.09
C GLU A 32 -2.61 11.78 -5.49
N LEU A 33 -2.69 11.66 -4.17
CA LEU A 33 -3.15 10.44 -3.53
C LEU A 33 -4.68 10.32 -3.67
N LYS A 34 -5.13 9.20 -4.24
CA LYS A 34 -6.55 8.83 -4.31
C LYS A 34 -6.78 7.55 -3.50
N TRP A 35 -7.92 7.51 -2.80
CA TRP A 35 -8.36 6.35 -2.04
C TRP A 35 -9.59 5.72 -2.70
N TYR A 36 -9.58 4.39 -2.80
CA TYR A 36 -10.72 3.59 -3.27
C TYR A 36 -11.10 2.56 -2.21
N VAL A 37 -12.36 2.54 -1.80
CA VAL A 37 -12.91 1.54 -0.87
C VAL A 37 -13.07 0.23 -1.63
N SER A 38 -12.12 -0.69 -1.42
CA SER A 38 -12.04 -1.94 -2.16
C SER A 38 -12.91 -3.06 -1.60
N SER A 39 -13.34 -2.94 -0.34
CA SER A 39 -14.33 -3.78 0.32
C SER A 39 -14.86 -3.05 1.56
N VAL A 40 -15.83 -3.64 2.25
CA VAL A 40 -16.30 -3.14 3.56
C VAL A 40 -15.19 -3.15 4.62
N GLU A 41 -14.14 -3.93 4.42
CA GLU A 41 -13.03 -4.12 5.36
C GLU A 41 -11.77 -3.36 4.95
N ALA A 42 -11.69 -2.77 3.76
CA ALA A 42 -10.42 -2.19 3.30
C ALA A 42 -10.52 -1.13 2.21
N ARG A 43 -9.57 -0.18 2.24
CA ARG A 43 -9.33 0.80 1.18
C ARG A 43 -7.91 0.69 0.61
N ARG A 44 -7.76 1.17 -0.62
CA ARG A 44 -6.50 1.17 -1.39
C ARG A 44 -6.13 2.59 -1.79
N GLY A 45 -4.87 2.94 -1.61
CA GLY A 45 -4.30 4.23 -1.99
C GLY A 45 -3.48 4.10 -3.27
N PHE A 46 -3.69 4.99 -4.22
CA PHE A 46 -2.96 5.01 -5.49
C PHE A 46 -2.71 6.44 -5.97
N CYS A 47 -1.72 6.62 -6.84
CA CYS A 47 -1.45 7.90 -7.48
C CYS A 47 -2.51 8.18 -8.56
N GLY A 48 -3.28 9.27 -8.41
CA GLY A 48 -4.30 9.71 -9.35
C GLY A 48 -3.74 10.13 -10.71
N ARG A 49 -2.45 10.49 -10.78
CA ARG A 49 -1.79 10.91 -12.02
C ARG A 49 -1.29 9.74 -12.87
N CYS A 50 -0.65 8.74 -12.27
CA CYS A 50 0.00 7.64 -13.01
C CYS A 50 -0.57 6.24 -12.71
N GLY A 51 -1.48 6.11 -11.75
CA GLY A 51 -2.11 4.84 -11.40
C GLY A 51 -1.26 3.91 -10.51
N SER A 52 -0.04 4.31 -10.12
CA SER A 52 0.81 3.51 -9.23
C SER A 52 0.10 3.20 -7.92
N THR A 53 0.12 1.93 -7.51
CA THR A 53 -0.43 1.50 -6.21
C THR A 53 0.56 1.85 -5.10
N LEU A 54 0.06 2.51 -4.04
CA LEU A 54 0.88 3.02 -2.95
C LEU A 54 0.56 2.31 -1.63
N PHE A 55 -0.73 2.20 -1.30
CA PHE A 55 -1.15 1.78 0.04
C PHE A 55 -2.31 0.78 0.03
N TRP A 56 -2.38 -0.01 1.10
CA TRP A 56 -3.57 -0.73 1.51
C TRP A 56 -3.81 -0.51 3.00
N GLU A 57 -5.06 -0.33 3.38
CA GLU A 57 -5.45 -0.10 4.76
C GLU A 57 -6.73 -0.89 5.07
N GLY A 58 -6.65 -1.73 6.10
CA GLY A 58 -7.78 -2.45 6.64
C GLY A 58 -8.52 -1.63 7.69
N VAL A 59 -9.85 -1.67 7.64
CA VAL A 59 -10.74 -1.04 8.62
C VAL A 59 -10.52 -1.71 9.98
N GLY A 60 -10.26 -0.90 11.01
CA GLY A 60 -10.05 -1.38 12.38
C GLY A 60 -8.65 -1.96 12.65
N LEU A 61 -7.74 -1.92 11.68
CA LEU A 61 -6.34 -2.34 11.88
C LEU A 61 -5.46 -1.13 12.21
N ASP A 62 -4.49 -1.31 13.12
CA ASP A 62 -3.53 -0.27 13.52
C ASP A 62 -2.30 -0.20 12.59
N GLY A 63 -2.52 -0.38 11.28
CA GLY A 63 -1.44 -0.51 10.31
C GLY A 63 -1.80 0.01 8.94
N ILE A 64 -0.76 0.42 8.22
CA ILE A 64 -0.83 0.72 6.79
C ILE A 64 0.17 -0.17 6.06
N SER A 65 -0.31 -0.85 5.03
CA SER A 65 0.55 -1.58 4.11
C SER A 65 1.01 -0.63 3.00
N ILE A 66 2.30 -0.70 2.68
CA ILE A 66 2.98 0.14 1.70
C ILE A 66 3.51 -0.77 0.60
N ALA A 67 3.25 -0.43 -0.66
CA ALA A 67 3.79 -1.15 -1.80
C ALA A 67 5.33 -1.09 -1.76
N ALA A 68 6.00 -2.22 -1.56
CA ALA A 68 7.45 -2.20 -1.26
C ALA A 68 8.29 -1.62 -2.41
N GLY A 69 7.80 -1.76 -3.65
CA GLY A 69 8.46 -1.21 -4.85
C GLY A 69 8.40 0.32 -4.98
N THR A 70 7.70 1.03 -4.08
CA THR A 70 7.64 2.50 -4.08
C THR A 70 8.61 3.13 -3.09
N LEU A 71 9.46 2.34 -2.44
CA LEU A 71 10.48 2.83 -1.52
C LEU A 71 11.80 3.06 -2.28
N ASP A 72 12.35 4.27 -2.17
CA ASP A 72 13.61 4.63 -2.84
C ASP A 72 14.83 3.95 -2.19
N ASP A 73 14.82 3.81 -0.85
CA ASP A 73 15.88 3.11 -0.11
C ASP A 73 15.32 1.85 0.57
N THR A 74 15.88 0.70 0.18
CA THR A 74 15.48 -0.61 0.67
C THR A 74 16.50 -1.24 1.62
N ARG A 75 17.62 -0.58 1.90
CA ARG A 75 18.74 -1.15 2.68
C ARG A 75 18.38 -1.48 4.14
N GLY A 76 17.35 -0.84 4.69
CA GLY A 76 16.85 -1.08 6.05
C GLY A 76 15.70 -2.09 6.15
N LEU A 77 15.18 -2.60 5.04
CA LEU A 77 14.04 -3.51 5.04
C LEU A 77 14.46 -4.89 5.54
N LYS A 78 13.70 -5.42 6.50
CA LYS A 78 13.89 -6.78 7.02
C LYS A 78 12.69 -7.63 6.60
N ILE A 79 12.98 -8.88 6.22
CA ILE A 79 11.94 -9.88 6.04
C ILE A 79 11.48 -10.29 7.43
N ALA A 80 10.17 -10.22 7.67
CA ALA A 80 9.53 -10.72 8.89
C ALA A 80 9.30 -12.23 8.79
#